data_AF-A0A151RPE8-F1
#
_entry.id   AF-A0A151RPE8-F1
#
_cell.length_a   1.000
_cell.length_b   1.000
_cell.length_c   1.000
_cell.angle_alpha   90.00
_cell.angle_beta   90.00
_cell.angle_gamma   90.00
#
_symmetry.space_group_name_H-M   'P 1'
#
loop_
_entity.id
_entity.type
_entity.pdbx_description
1 polymer ?
#
loop_
_entity_poly.entity_id
_entity_poly.type
_entity_poly.pdbx_seq_one_letter_code
_entity_poly.pdbx_strand_id
1 'polypeptide(L)'
;MYSLNQLGDWTCLSRALELRFGPSTYENHQSTLFKLKQFGSMVEYQASFEKLCNKIVGLSHDNLLNCFMSGLSPPIERELKILKPCTLTQEIP
;
A
#
# COMPACT_ATOMS: atom_id res chain seq x y z
N MET A 1 3.87 38.70 0.09
CA MET A 1 4.93 38.15 0.96
C MET A 1 4.26 37.24 1.97
N TYR A 2 4.29 35.92 1.77
CA TYR A 2 3.73 34.97 2.74
C TYR A 2 4.78 34.76 3.83
N SER A 3 4.57 35.39 4.98
CA SER A 3 5.44 35.24 6.15
C SER A 3 5.34 33.80 6.67
N LEU A 4 6.42 33.04 6.50
CA LEU A 4 6.61 31.68 7.03
C LEU A 4 6.71 31.63 8.56
N ASN A 5 6.18 32.64 9.26
CA ASN A 5 6.16 32.72 10.73
C ASN A 5 4.86 32.19 11.35
N GLN A 6 3.90 31.71 10.55
CA GLN A 6 2.66 31.10 11.05
C GLN A 6 2.69 29.56 11.12
N LEU A 7 3.83 28.94 10.82
CA LEU A 7 4.03 27.49 10.91
C LEU A 7 4.55 27.02 12.28
N GLY A 8 4.62 27.91 13.28
CA GLY A 8 5.06 27.57 14.63
C GLY A 8 4.02 26.84 15.48
N ASP A 9 2.73 27.01 15.14
CA ASP A 9 1.63 26.38 15.87
C ASP A 9 1.04 25.22 15.08
N TRP A 10 1.10 24.03 15.68
CA TRP A 10 0.50 22.80 15.16
C TRP A 10 -0.97 22.99 14.75
N THR A 11 -1.70 23.84 15.48
CA THR A 11 -3.09 24.21 15.23
C THR A 11 -3.31 24.96 13.92
N CYS A 12 -2.37 25.81 13.49
CA CYS A 12 -2.47 26.49 12.21
C CYS A 12 -2.19 25.54 11.05
N LEU A 13 -1.22 24.63 11.24
CA LEU A 13 -0.89 23.61 10.26
C LEU A 13 -2.04 22.60 10.10
N SER A 14 -2.63 22.12 11.19
CA SER A 14 -3.77 21.20 11.14
C SER A 14 -4.97 21.83 10.45
N ARG A 15 -5.30 23.09 10.76
CA ARG A 15 -6.39 23.83 10.11
C ARG A 15 -6.12 24.08 8.62
N ALA A 16 -4.89 24.43 8.25
CA ALA A 16 -4.52 24.61 6.85
C ALA A 16 -4.57 23.29 6.06
N LEU A 17 -4.23 22.16 6.70
CA LEU A 17 -4.38 20.83 6.13
C LEU A 17 -5.86 20.44 5.99
N GLU A 18 -6.69 20.64 7.02
CA GLU A 18 -8.12 20.36 6.97
C GLU A 18 -8.85 21.18 5.91
N LEU A 19 -8.52 22.47 5.77
CA LEU A 19 -9.08 23.35 4.74
C LEU A 19 -8.70 22.91 3.33
N ARG A 20 -7.51 22.35 3.15
CA ARG A 20 -6.94 22.03 1.84
C ARG A 20 -7.16 20.59 1.40
N PHE A 21 -7.29 19.67 2.36
CA PHE A 21 -7.44 18.22 2.12
C PHE A 21 -8.74 17.63 2.69
N GLY A 22 -9.55 18.44 3.38
CA GLY A 22 -10.75 17.98 4.08
C GLY A 22 -10.43 17.47 5.50
N PRO A 23 -11.46 17.17 6.32
CA PRO A 23 -11.26 16.61 7.65
C PRO A 23 -10.34 15.40 7.55
N SER A 24 -9.31 15.38 8.40
CA SER A 24 -8.39 14.25 8.52
C SER A 24 -9.19 13.02 8.97
N THR A 25 -9.76 12.28 8.02
CA THR A 25 -10.02 10.85 8.23
C THR A 25 -8.64 10.22 8.34
N TYR A 26 -8.13 10.21 9.57
CA TYR A 26 -6.75 9.93 9.95
C TYR A 26 -6.24 8.56 9.45
N GLU A 27 -7.14 7.70 8.96
CA GLU A 27 -6.80 6.44 8.33
C GLU A 27 -6.60 6.61 6.81
N ASN A 28 -5.36 6.90 6.41
CA ASN A 28 -4.94 6.73 5.03
C ASN A 28 -4.80 5.23 4.71
N HIS A 29 -5.91 4.57 4.38
CA HIS A 29 -5.95 3.15 4.04
C HIS A 29 -4.99 2.78 2.90
N GLN A 30 -4.71 3.70 1.96
CA GLN A 30 -3.71 3.49 0.91
C GLN A 30 -2.31 3.36 1.51
N SER A 31 -1.92 4.28 2.41
CA SER A 31 -0.63 4.19 3.13
C SER A 31 -0.49 2.91 3.94
N THR A 32 -1.59 2.44 4.55
CA THR A 32 -1.60 1.17 5.28
C THR A 32 -1.44 -0.02 4.34
N LEU A 33 -2.07 0.00 3.16
CA LEU A 33 -1.90 -1.02 2.12
C LEU A 33 -0.46 -1.07 1.60
N PHE A 34 0.15 0.09 1.31
CA PHE A 34 1.56 0.16 0.85
C PHE A 34 2.56 -0.34 1.89
N LYS A 35 2.23 -0.25 3.18
CA LYS A 35 3.07 -0.73 4.28
C LYS A 35 2.75 -2.16 4.72
N LEU A 36 1.71 -2.79 4.17
CA LEU A 36 1.30 -4.13 4.56
C LEU A 36 2.41 -5.13 4.18
N LYS A 37 2.93 -5.84 5.18
CA LYS A 37 3.94 -6.89 5.02
C LYS A 37 3.41 -8.22 5.56
N GLN A 38 3.74 -9.30 4.87
CA GLN A 38 3.46 -10.64 5.32
C GLN A 38 4.41 -11.00 6.48
N PHE A 39 3.85 -11.14 7.68
CA PHE A 39 4.57 -11.61 8.88
C PHE A 39 4.21 -13.05 9.28
N GLY A 40 3.16 -13.62 8.69
CA GLY A 40 2.63 -14.94 9.02
C GLY A 40 2.19 -15.73 7.78
N SER A 41 1.08 -16.45 7.89
CA SER A 41 0.55 -17.25 6.78
C SER A 41 0.14 -16.39 5.58
N MET A 42 0.28 -16.93 4.37
CA MET A 42 -0.24 -16.30 3.15
C MET A 42 -1.74 -15.99 3.27
N VAL A 43 -2.49 -16.85 3.95
CA VAL A 43 -3.95 -16.70 4.14
C VAL A 43 -4.27 -15.48 5.00
N GLU A 44 -3.51 -15.26 6.08
CA GLU A 44 -3.69 -14.11 6.97
C GLU A 44 -3.34 -12.79 6.28
N TYR A 45 -2.28 -12.83 5.45
CA TYR A 45 -1.87 -11.70 4.63
C TYR A 45 -2.93 -11.35 3.59
N GLN A 46 -3.45 -12.34 2.84
CA GLN A 46 -4.51 -12.14 1.86
C GLN A 46 -5.77 -11.56 2.51
N ALA A 47 -6.23 -12.12 3.63
CA ALA A 47 -7.41 -11.63 4.34
C ALA A 47 -7.24 -10.17 4.82
N SER A 48 -6.04 -9.80 5.24
CA SER A 48 -5.71 -8.43 5.65
C SER A 48 -5.67 -7.47 4.44
N PHE A 49 -5.12 -7.94 3.32
CA PHE A 49 -5.05 -7.19 2.07
C PHE A 49 -6.43 -6.93 1.48
N GLU A 50 -7.31 -7.94 1.43
CA GLU A 50 -8.69 -7.81 0.95
C GLU A 50 -9.51 -6.84 1.80
N LYS A 51 -9.37 -6.91 3.14
CA LYS A 51 -10.01 -5.96 4.06
C LYS A 51 -9.59 -4.51 3.80
N LEU A 52 -8.32 -4.29 3.46
CA LEU A 52 -7.81 -2.95 3.12
C LEU A 52 -8.27 -2.50 1.72
N CYS A 53 -8.28 -3.41 0.74
CA CYS A 53 -8.79 -3.12 -0.60
C CYS A 53 -10.25 -2.68 -0.58
N ASN A 54 -11.09 -3.36 0.20
CA ASN A 54 -12.52 -3.02 0.34
C ASN A 54 -12.76 -1.62 0.93
N LYS A 55 -11.75 -1.03 1.59
CA LYS A 55 -11.80 0.32 2.17
C LYS A 55 -11.16 1.39 1.27
N ILE A 56 -10.52 1.00 0.17
CA ILE A 56 -9.85 1.92 -0.74
C ILE A 56 -10.65 2.04 -2.04
N VAL A 57 -10.97 3.27 -2.42
CA VAL A 57 -11.61 3.59 -3.70
C VAL A 57 -10.60 4.31 -4.59
N GLY A 58 -10.54 3.95 -5.88
CA GLY A 58 -9.75 4.67 -6.89
C GLY A 58 -8.31 4.18 -7.12
N LEU A 59 -7.88 3.06 -6.54
CA LEU A 59 -6.65 2.38 -6.98
C LEU A 59 -6.94 1.49 -8.19
N SER A 60 -6.04 1.52 -9.18
CA SER A 60 -6.08 0.58 -10.30
C SER A 60 -5.77 -0.84 -9.83
N HIS A 61 -6.28 -1.83 -10.57
CA HIS A 61 -5.96 -3.23 -10.31
C HIS A 61 -4.45 -3.51 -10.35
N ASP A 62 -3.73 -2.86 -11.26
CA ASP A 62 -2.27 -2.96 -11.39
C ASP A 62 -1.55 -2.47 -10.13
N ASN A 63 -1.99 -1.33 -9.56
CA ASN A 63 -1.43 -0.81 -8.32
C ASN A 63 -1.69 -1.75 -7.14
N LEU A 64 -2.88 -2.36 -7.07
CA LEU A 64 -3.19 -3.35 -6.04
C LEU A 64 -2.31 -4.59 -6.17
N LEU A 65 -2.11 -5.12 -7.38
CA LEU A 65 -1.22 -6.24 -7.63
C LEU A 65 0.22 -5.93 -7.25
N ASN A 66 0.72 -4.75 -7.63
CA ASN A 66 2.08 -4.32 -7.28
C ASN A 66 2.23 -4.18 -5.76
N CYS A 67 1.24 -3.62 -5.06
CA CYS A 67 1.22 -3.55 -3.60
C CYS A 67 1.26 -4.95 -2.97
N PHE A 68 0.41 -5.86 -3.45
CA PHE A 68 0.34 -7.23 -2.96
C PHE A 68 1.70 -7.93 -3.11
N MET A 69 2.31 -7.89 -4.30
CA MET A 69 3.62 -8.50 -4.53
C MET A 69 4.73 -7.87 -3.68
N SER A 70 4.70 -6.55 -3.49
CA SER A 70 5.68 -5.83 -2.66
C SER A 70 5.56 -6.14 -1.16
N GLY A 71 4.39 -6.59 -0.72
CA GLY A 71 4.10 -6.92 0.67
C GLY A 71 4.43 -8.35 1.05
N LEU A 72 4.72 -9.22 0.08
CA LEU A 72 5.05 -10.63 0.35
C LEU A 72 6.37 -10.78 1.10
N SER A 73 6.48 -11.88 1.82
CA SER A 73 7.72 -12.24 2.51
C SER A 73 8.81 -12.59 1.49
N PRO A 74 10.09 -12.26 1.75
CA PRO A 74 11.19 -12.55 0.83
C PRO A 74 11.30 -14.01 0.34
N PRO A 75 10.99 -15.04 1.16
CA PRO A 75 10.97 -16.42 0.68
C PRO A 75 9.91 -16.65 -0.40
N ILE A 76 8.70 -16.14 -0.20
CA ILE A 76 7.58 -16.31 -1.14
C ILE A 76 7.77 -15.44 -2.37
N GLU A 77 8.27 -14.22 -2.22
CA GLU A 77 8.63 -13.37 -3.35
C GLU A 77 9.68 -14.05 -4.24
N ARG A 78 10.67 -14.72 -3.62
CA ARG A 78 11.68 -15.50 -4.34
C ARG A 78 11.05 -16.70 -5.07
N GLU A 79 10.22 -17.49 -4.39
CA GLU A 79 9.52 -18.61 -5.02
C GLU A 79 8.64 -18.15 -6.19
N LEU A 80 7.89 -17.06 -6.05
CA LEU A 80 7.10 -16.51 -7.15
C LEU A 80 7.96 -15.99 -8.31
N LYS A 81 9.13 -15.39 -8.01
CA LYS A 81 10.12 -14.98 -9.03
C LYS A 81 10.86 -16.16 -9.66
N ILE A 82 10.89 -17.33 -9.02
CA ILE A 82 11.45 -18.57 -9.58
C ILE A 82 10.37 -19.32 -10.38
N LEU A 83 9.12 -19.30 -9.92
CA LEU A 83 7.98 -19.89 -10.61
C LEU A 83 7.55 -19.09 -11.85
N LYS A 84 7.66 -17.75 -11.83
CA LYS A 84 7.34 -16.88 -12.99
C LYS A 84 8.30 -16.97 -14.20
N PRO A 85 9.54 -17.48 -14.10
CA PRO A 85 10.32 -17.87 -15.29
C PRO A 85 10.17 -19.34 -15.69
N CYS A 86 9.50 -20.21 -14.90
CA CYS A 86 9.35 -21.63 -15.25
C CYS A 86 8.19 -21.96 -16.22
N THR A 87 7.46 -20.97 -16.73
CA THR A 87 6.36 -21.21 -17.69
C THR A 87 6.70 -20.89 -19.15
N LEU A 88 7.97 -20.62 -19.50
CA LEU A 88 8.37 -20.35 -20.89
C LEU A 88 9.51 -21.20 -21.43
N THR A 89 9.88 -22.31 -20.77
CA THR A 89 10.75 -23.32 -21.42
C THR A 89 10.41 -24.72 -20.93
N GLN A 90 9.16 -25.13 -21.11
CA GLN A 90 8.81 -26.56 -21.10
C GLN A 90 8.01 -26.93 -22.34
N GLU A 91 8.52 -26.51 -23.49
CA GLU A 91 8.44 -27.36 -24.68
C GLU A 91 9.68 -28.27 -24.60
N ILE A 92 9.52 -29.38 -23.89
CA ILE A 92 10.38 -30.58 -23.95
C ILE A 92 9.72 -31.51 -24.99
N PRO A 93 10.40 -32.42 -25.71
CA PRO A 93 11.85 -32.68 -25.88
C PRO A 93 12.37 -32.49 -27.32
#